data_AF-Q07IV1-F1
#
_entry.id   AF-Q07IV1-F1
#
_cell.length_a   1.000
_cell.length_b   1.000
_cell.length_c   1.000
_cell.angle_alpha   90.00
_cell.angle_beta   90.00
_cell.angle_gamma   90.00
#
_symmetry.space_group_name_H-M   'P 1'
#
loop_
_entity.id
_entity.type
_entity.pdbx_description
1 polymer ?
#
loop_
_entity_poly.entity_id
_entity_poly.type
_entity_poly.pdbx_seq_one_letter_code
_entity_poly.pdbx_strand_id
1 'polypeptide(L)'
;MHRLALSIVLISMACAGQSMPAQAQVDFLLGEWQQIASNAGACPTCQISLAHGGDAIAVTANNGWSARVSEQRRVGVIAAAGNGRWRSAGRGLDGKPFSIDLEWRGDRLYMTMRIDLGPGVRTVKAVYGRLWLGS
;
A
#
# COMPACT_ATOMS: atom_id res chain seq x y z
N MET A 1 -26.16 -64.55 16.96
CA MET A 1 -27.08 -63.40 16.88
C MET A 1 -26.46 -62.23 17.64
N HIS A 2 -25.65 -61.39 16.98
CA HIS A 2 -25.08 -60.18 17.59
C HIS A 2 -25.53 -58.97 16.78
N ARG A 3 -26.34 -58.15 17.45
CA ARG A 3 -26.82 -56.86 16.98
C ARG A 3 -25.63 -55.91 16.92
N LEU A 4 -25.37 -55.32 15.76
CA LEU A 4 -24.44 -54.18 15.65
C LEU A 4 -25.24 -52.97 15.19
N ALA A 5 -25.53 -52.12 16.16
CA ALA A 5 -26.13 -50.82 15.98
C ALA A 5 -25.18 -49.92 15.17
N LEU A 6 -25.71 -49.34 14.10
CA LEU A 6 -24.98 -48.43 13.21
C LEU A 6 -25.01 -47.02 13.84
N SER A 7 -23.95 -46.65 14.56
CA SER A 7 -23.80 -45.29 15.09
C SER A 7 -23.27 -44.36 14.00
N ILE A 8 -24.14 -43.46 13.50
CA ILE A 8 -23.81 -42.41 12.54
C ILE A 8 -23.12 -41.27 13.30
N VAL A 9 -21.82 -41.07 13.07
CA VAL A 9 -21.06 -39.93 13.59
C VAL A 9 -21.12 -38.80 12.55
N LEU A 10 -21.85 -37.74 12.86
CA LEU A 10 -21.87 -36.49 12.09
C LEU A 10 -20.65 -35.64 12.48
N ILE A 11 -19.67 -35.54 11.58
CA ILE A 11 -18.52 -34.64 11.73
C ILE A 11 -18.91 -33.28 11.14
N SER A 12 -19.30 -32.34 12.01
CA SER A 12 -19.52 -30.93 11.66
C SER A 12 -18.17 -30.22 11.55
N MET A 13 -17.62 -30.17 10.32
CA MET A 13 -16.42 -29.41 10.00
C MET A 13 -16.75 -27.91 9.94
N ALA A 14 -16.62 -27.21 11.06
CA ALA A 14 -16.73 -25.76 11.12
C ALA A 14 -15.45 -25.13 10.55
N CYS A 15 -15.48 -24.72 9.28
CA CYS A 15 -14.45 -23.86 8.71
C CYS A 15 -14.57 -22.46 9.35
N ALA A 16 -13.83 -22.21 10.43
CA ALA A 16 -13.61 -20.87 10.95
C ALA A 16 -12.77 -20.08 9.93
N GLY A 17 -13.38 -19.10 9.27
CA GLY A 17 -12.67 -18.15 8.42
C GLY A 17 -11.66 -17.35 9.25
N GLN A 18 -10.38 -17.68 9.12
CA GLN A 18 -9.31 -16.96 9.79
C GLN A 18 -9.16 -15.57 9.14
N SER A 19 -9.73 -14.55 9.77
CA SER A 19 -9.40 -13.16 9.46
C SER A 19 -7.95 -12.92 9.88
N MET A 20 -7.06 -12.66 8.92
CA MET A 20 -5.68 -12.29 9.21
C MET A 20 -5.63 -11.05 10.12
N PRO A 21 -4.72 -10.99 11.10
CA PRO A 21 -4.54 -9.80 11.92
C PRO A 21 -4.11 -8.62 11.05
N ALA A 22 -4.73 -7.45 11.28
CA ALA A 22 -4.56 -6.23 10.48
C ALA A 22 -3.08 -5.83 10.26
N GLN A 23 -2.23 -6.04 11.27
CA GLN A 23 -0.80 -5.77 11.18
C GLN A 23 -0.07 -6.60 10.11
N ALA A 24 -0.46 -7.86 9.88
CA ALA A 24 0.15 -8.69 8.84
C ALA A 24 -0.22 -8.22 7.41
N GLN A 25 -1.28 -7.42 7.27
CA GLN A 25 -1.80 -7.00 5.98
C GLN A 25 -1.06 -5.77 5.44
N VAL A 26 -0.58 -4.87 6.30
CA VAL A 26 0.26 -3.74 5.87
C VAL A 26 1.70 -4.13 5.54
N ASP A 27 2.17 -5.27 6.03
CA ASP A 27 3.52 -5.78 5.70
C ASP A 27 3.71 -6.00 4.20
N PHE A 28 2.63 -6.30 3.46
CA PHE A 28 2.66 -6.41 2.00
C PHE A 28 3.03 -5.09 1.29
N LEU A 29 2.82 -3.94 1.94
CA LEU A 29 3.20 -2.64 1.41
C LEU A 29 4.70 -2.35 1.59
N LEU A 30 5.37 -2.98 2.54
CA LEU A 30 6.74 -2.64 2.93
C LEU A 30 7.77 -3.03 1.87
N GLY A 31 8.90 -2.34 1.86
CA GLY A 31 10.04 -2.55 0.97
C GLY A 31 10.08 -1.56 -0.20
N GLU A 32 10.88 -1.91 -1.21
CA GLU A 32 11.16 -1.06 -2.36
C GLU A 32 10.17 -1.27 -3.51
N TRP A 33 9.83 -0.18 -4.18
CA TRP A 33 8.89 -0.13 -5.29
C TRP A 33 9.39 0.80 -6.39
N GLN A 34 9.44 0.27 -7.62
CA GLN A 34 9.87 0.97 -8.82
C GLN A 34 8.66 1.51 -9.59
N GLN A 35 8.71 2.79 -10.01
CA GLN A 35 7.63 3.38 -10.80
C GLN A 35 7.54 2.68 -12.16
N ILE A 36 6.35 2.21 -12.50
CA ILE A 36 6.00 1.65 -13.81
C ILE A 36 5.38 2.75 -14.69
N ALA A 37 4.43 3.50 -14.14
CA ALA A 37 3.71 4.54 -14.87
C ALA A 37 3.27 5.68 -13.94
N SER A 38 3.14 6.89 -14.49
CA SER A 38 2.61 8.05 -13.76
C SER A 38 2.01 9.06 -14.73
N ASN A 39 0.91 9.71 -14.34
CA ASN A 39 0.35 10.84 -15.08
C ASN A 39 1.18 12.14 -14.91
N ALA A 40 2.20 12.14 -14.04
CA ALA A 40 3.12 13.26 -13.86
C ALA A 40 4.39 13.16 -14.74
N GLY A 41 4.47 12.14 -15.60
CA GLY A 41 5.57 11.91 -16.52
C GLY A 41 6.29 10.57 -16.28
N ALA A 42 7.00 10.11 -17.31
CA ALA A 42 7.83 8.91 -17.22
C ALA A 42 9.07 9.17 -16.37
N CYS A 43 9.41 8.22 -15.51
CA CYS A 43 10.60 8.26 -14.67
C CYS A 43 11.06 6.83 -14.37
N PRO A 44 11.92 6.25 -15.22
CA PRO A 44 12.36 4.86 -15.09
C PRO A 44 13.25 4.64 -13.86
N THR A 45 13.74 5.70 -13.24
CA THR A 45 14.56 5.65 -12.03
C THR A 45 13.78 6.02 -10.76
N CYS A 46 12.51 6.43 -10.86
CA CYS A 46 11.75 6.86 -9.69
C CYS A 46 11.33 5.68 -8.82
N GLN A 47 11.70 5.72 -7.55
CA GLN A 47 11.47 4.66 -6.58
C GLN A 47 10.90 5.23 -5.29
N ILE A 48 10.12 4.40 -4.60
CA ILE A 48 9.64 4.66 -3.25
C ILE A 48 10.00 3.47 -2.34
N SER A 49 10.45 3.81 -1.13
CA SER A 49 10.71 2.87 -0.05
C SER A 49 9.63 3.02 1.01
N LEU A 50 9.04 1.90 1.44
CA LEU A 50 8.06 1.84 2.52
C LEU A 50 8.65 1.06 3.69
N ALA A 51 8.84 1.71 4.83
CA ALA A 51 9.42 1.10 6.02
C ALA A 51 8.61 1.44 7.28
N HIS A 52 8.65 0.58 8.29
CA HIS A 52 8.09 0.91 9.59
C HIS A 52 8.74 2.17 10.17
N GLY A 53 7.92 3.11 10.65
CA GLY A 53 8.35 4.36 11.28
C GLY A 53 7.70 4.57 12.64
N GLY A 54 7.49 3.50 13.42
CA GLY A 54 6.66 3.48 14.63
C GLY A 54 5.21 3.15 14.28
N ASP A 55 4.26 3.96 14.75
CA ASP A 55 2.81 3.75 14.54
C ASP A 55 2.31 4.04 13.10
N ALA A 56 3.22 4.36 12.20
CA ALA A 56 2.93 4.64 10.79
C ALA A 56 4.04 4.09 9.90
N ILE A 57 3.71 3.90 8.63
CA ILE A 57 4.67 3.55 7.58
C ILE A 57 5.28 4.86 7.05
N ALA A 58 6.60 4.94 7.04
CA ALA A 58 7.34 5.99 6.39
C ALA A 58 7.46 5.67 4.89
N VAL A 59 7.06 6.61 4.04
CA VAL A 59 7.24 6.54 2.59
C VAL A 59 8.33 7.52 2.20
N THR A 60 9.40 7.04 1.58
CA THR A 60 10.50 7.89 1.10
C THR A 60 10.68 7.71 -0.39
N ALA A 61 10.53 8.79 -1.15
CA ALA A 61 10.74 8.77 -2.60
C ALA A 61 12.11 9.35 -2.95
N ASN A 62 12.79 8.73 -3.92
CA ASN A 62 14.11 9.18 -4.37
C ASN A 62 14.06 10.46 -5.24
N ASN A 63 12.87 10.95 -5.58
CA ASN A 63 12.66 12.20 -6.30
C ASN A 63 12.27 13.37 -5.37
N GLY A 64 12.47 13.23 -4.06
CA GLY A 64 12.49 14.35 -3.13
C GLY A 64 11.24 14.55 -2.29
N TRP A 65 10.21 13.71 -2.41
CA TRP A 65 9.07 13.75 -1.47
C TRP A 65 9.12 12.63 -0.45
N SER A 66 8.44 12.85 0.68
CA SER A 66 8.25 11.84 1.73
C SER A 66 6.88 11.97 2.37
N ALA A 67 6.33 10.89 2.90
CA ALA A 67 5.03 10.85 3.57
C ALA A 67 5.04 9.92 4.79
N ARG A 68 4.03 10.07 5.64
CA ARG A 68 3.66 9.09 6.66
C ARG A 68 2.25 8.61 6.37
N VAL A 69 2.06 7.29 6.33
CA VAL A 69 0.76 6.66 6.06
C VAL A 69 0.42 5.65 7.15
N SER A 70 -0.86 5.56 7.45
CA SER A 70 -1.41 4.55 8.37
C SER A 70 -2.36 3.66 7.60
N GLU A 71 -2.52 2.43 8.07
CA GLU A 71 -3.46 1.46 7.49
C GLU A 71 -4.86 2.08 7.36
N GLN A 72 -5.50 1.85 6.22
CA GLN A 72 -6.92 2.10 6.04
C GLN A 72 -7.67 0.79 6.04
N ARG A 73 -8.54 0.60 7.04
CA ARG A 73 -9.42 -0.56 7.11
C ARG A 73 -10.46 -0.50 6.00
N ARG A 74 -10.27 -1.29 4.96
CA ARG A 74 -11.22 -1.51 3.85
C ARG A 74 -11.36 -3.00 3.62
N VAL A 75 -12.60 -3.49 3.59
CA VAL A 75 -12.88 -4.92 3.45
C VAL A 75 -12.26 -5.44 2.14
N GLY A 76 -11.35 -6.41 2.26
CA GLY A 76 -10.71 -7.06 1.12
C GLY A 76 -9.66 -6.22 0.37
N VAL A 77 -9.26 -5.06 0.90
CA VAL A 77 -8.26 -4.19 0.26
C VAL A 77 -7.15 -3.84 1.24
N ILE A 78 -5.90 -4.10 0.83
CA ILE A 78 -4.73 -3.63 1.55
C ILE A 78 -4.47 -2.18 1.15
N ALA A 79 -4.73 -1.25 2.06
CA ALA A 79 -4.60 0.17 1.79
C ALA A 79 -3.95 0.92 2.94
N ALA A 80 -3.27 2.01 2.63
CA ALA A 80 -2.75 2.96 3.59
C ALA A 80 -2.96 4.38 3.07
N ALA A 81 -3.21 5.33 3.96
CA ALA A 81 -3.36 6.73 3.59
C ALA A 81 -2.70 7.64 4.62
N GLY A 82 -2.37 8.84 4.19
CA GLY A 82 -1.80 9.85 5.08
C GLY A 82 -1.36 11.09 4.33
N ASN A 83 -0.33 11.73 4.85
CA ASN A 83 0.12 13.04 4.37
C ASN A 83 1.62 13.08 4.20
N GLY A 84 2.08 13.93 3.30
CA GLY A 84 3.48 14.12 3.01
C GLY A 84 3.81 15.52 2.52
N ARG A 85 5.07 15.68 2.18
CA ARG A 85 5.61 16.95 1.68
C ARG A 85 6.75 16.71 0.71
N TRP A 86 6.88 17.61 -0.25
CA TRP A 86 8.09 17.73 -1.05
C TRP A 86 9.20 18.40 -0.24
N ARG A 87 10.37 17.76 -0.17
CA ARG A 87 11.61 18.38 0.26
C ARG A 87 12.13 19.21 -0.92
N SER A 88 12.74 20.36 -0.66
CA SER A 88 13.06 21.34 -1.69
C SER A 88 13.81 20.69 -2.86
N ALA A 89 13.14 20.59 -4.01
CA ALA A 89 13.63 19.91 -5.19
C ALA A 89 13.22 20.70 -6.43
N GLY A 90 13.57 21.99 -6.49
CA GLY A 90 13.85 22.74 -7.73
C GLY A 90 12.75 22.79 -8.81
N ARG A 91 11.52 22.34 -8.52
CA ARG A 91 10.42 22.17 -9.49
C ARG A 91 9.14 22.88 -9.05
N GLY A 92 9.23 23.82 -8.10
CA GLY A 92 8.10 24.64 -7.64
C GLY A 92 7.10 23.91 -6.74
N LEU A 93 7.40 22.69 -6.30
CA LEU A 93 6.61 21.94 -5.32
C LEU A 93 7.20 22.01 -3.90
N ASP A 94 8.30 22.71 -3.74
CA ASP A 94 9.07 22.79 -2.50
C ASP A 94 8.19 23.19 -1.32
N GLY A 95 8.19 22.36 -0.28
CA GLY A 95 7.39 22.59 0.92
C GLY A 95 5.89 22.38 0.75
N LYS A 96 5.38 22.08 -0.45
CA LYS A 96 3.94 21.88 -0.65
C LYS A 96 3.47 20.58 0.01
N PRO A 97 2.41 20.65 0.85
CA PRO A 97 1.83 19.46 1.44
C PRO A 97 0.99 18.71 0.41
N PHE A 98 0.81 17.42 0.66
CA PHE A 98 -0.13 16.60 -0.09
C PHE A 98 -0.73 15.52 0.80
N SER A 99 -1.92 15.05 0.42
CA SER A 99 -2.43 13.77 0.89
C SER A 99 -2.06 12.66 -0.09
N ILE A 100 -1.94 11.44 0.42
CA ILE A 100 -1.58 10.27 -0.35
C ILE A 100 -2.43 9.07 0.07
N ASP A 101 -2.92 8.34 -0.93
CA ASP A 101 -3.59 7.05 -0.80
C ASP A 101 -2.76 6.01 -1.53
N LEU A 102 -2.50 4.88 -0.87
CA LEU A 102 -1.80 3.72 -1.38
C LEU A 102 -2.72 2.51 -1.30
N GLU A 103 -2.81 1.77 -2.41
CA GLU A 103 -3.59 0.54 -2.47
C GLU A 103 -2.78 -0.54 -3.16
N TRP A 104 -2.64 -1.68 -2.50
CA TRP A 104 -2.04 -2.86 -3.09
C TRP A 104 -3.12 -3.71 -3.74
N ARG A 105 -2.95 -3.98 -5.04
CA ARG A 105 -3.89 -4.75 -5.86
C ARG A 105 -3.11 -5.71 -6.75
N GLY A 106 -3.28 -7.01 -6.54
CA GLY A 106 -2.48 -8.04 -7.21
C GLY A 106 -1.02 -7.97 -6.75
N ASP A 107 -0.12 -7.55 -7.63
CA ASP A 107 1.32 -7.38 -7.37
C ASP A 107 1.80 -5.92 -7.55
N ARG A 108 0.85 -4.98 -7.64
CA ARG A 108 1.11 -3.56 -7.89
C ARG A 108 0.67 -2.69 -6.73
N LEU A 109 1.43 -1.62 -6.53
CA LEU A 109 1.09 -0.55 -5.61
C LEU A 109 0.55 0.63 -6.41
N TYR A 110 -0.73 0.92 -6.22
CA TYR A 110 -1.40 2.06 -6.82
C TYR A 110 -1.34 3.25 -5.87
N MET A 111 -0.88 4.38 -6.38
CA MET A 111 -0.76 5.62 -5.62
C MET A 111 -1.70 6.68 -6.20
N THR A 112 -2.45 7.35 -5.33
CA THR A 112 -3.09 8.63 -5.63
C THR A 112 -2.56 9.68 -4.68
N MET A 113 -1.99 10.75 -5.21
CA MET A 113 -1.48 11.89 -4.44
C MET A 113 -2.26 13.14 -4.83
N ARG A 114 -2.69 13.93 -3.85
CA ARG A 114 -3.36 15.22 -4.06
C ARG A 114 -2.53 16.33 -3.45
N ILE A 115 -1.88 17.11 -4.32
CA ILE A 115 -1.00 18.21 -3.94
C ILE A 115 -1.83 19.48 -3.86
N ASP A 116 -1.80 20.12 -2.70
CA ASP A 116 -2.40 21.43 -2.52
C ASP A 116 -1.47 22.50 -3.11
N LEU A 117 -1.94 23.20 -4.15
CA LEU A 117 -1.19 24.27 -4.78
C LEU A 117 -1.56 25.65 -4.23
N GLY A 118 -2.62 25.78 -3.42
CA GLY A 118 -3.24 27.03 -3.00
C GLY A 118 -4.55 27.31 -3.77
N PRO A 119 -4.50 27.75 -5.04
CA PRO A 119 -5.69 28.04 -5.83
C PRO A 119 -6.33 26.79 -6.47
N GLY A 120 -5.78 25.60 -6.23
CA GLY A 120 -6.27 24.36 -6.81
C GLY A 120 -5.50 23.13 -6.34
N VAL A 121 -5.99 21.96 -6.75
CA VAL A 121 -5.40 20.67 -6.39
C VAL A 121 -4.85 19.98 -7.64
N ARG A 122 -3.59 19.55 -7.58
CA ARG A 122 -3.02 18.67 -8.60
C ARG A 122 -3.09 17.23 -8.13
N THR A 123 -3.70 16.36 -8.95
CA THR A 123 -3.77 14.92 -8.67
C THR A 123 -2.71 14.17 -9.47
N VAL A 124 -1.83 13.46 -8.77
CA VAL A 124 -0.85 12.54 -9.36
C VAL A 124 -1.31 11.11 -9.11
N LYS A 125 -1.35 10.31 -10.17
CA LYS A 125 -1.61 8.87 -10.12
C LYS A 125 -0.39 8.14 -10.63
N ALA A 126 0.08 7.16 -9.87
CA ALA A 126 1.20 6.33 -10.27
C ALA A 126 0.96 4.86 -9.94
N VAL A 127 1.59 3.98 -10.71
CA VAL A 127 1.63 2.55 -10.50
C VAL A 127 3.08 2.16 -10.26
N TYR A 128 3.32 1.42 -9.20
CA TYR A 128 4.63 0.87 -8.88
C TYR A 128 4.60 -0.66 -8.85
N GLY A 129 5.73 -1.27 -9.16
CA GLY A 129 5.96 -2.71 -9.05
C GLY A 129 7.21 -3.01 -8.23
N ARG A 130 7.33 -4.26 -7.80
CA ARG A 130 8.57 -4.75 -7.18
C ARG A 130 9.68 -4.81 -8.24
N LEU A 131 10.92 -4.52 -7.83
CA LEU A 131 12.09 -4.79 -8.65
C LEU A 131 12.19 -6.31 -8.85
N TRP A 132 11.90 -6.79 -10.05
CA TRP A 132 12.09 -8.19 -10.38
C TRP A 132 13.58 -8.42 -10.64
N LEU A 133 14.25 -9.11 -9.72
CA LEU A 133 15.70 -9.35 -9.82
C LEU A 133 16.08 -10.57 -10.67
N GLY A 134 15.10 -11.30 -11.24
CA GLY A 134 15.35 -12.50 -12.04
C GLY A 134 16.02 -13.62 -11.24
N SER A 135 15.27 -14.68 -10.93
CA SER A 135 15.83 -15.95 -10.44
C SER A 135 15.95 -16.93 -11.59
#